data_AF-A0A7J8PMH8-F1
#
_entry.id   AF-A0A7J8PMH8-F1
#
_cell.length_a   1.000
_cell.length_b   1.000
_cell.length_c   1.000
_cell.angle_alpha   90.00
_cell.angle_beta   90.00
_cell.angle_gamma   90.00
#
_symmetry.space_group_name_H-M   'P 1'
#
loop_
_entity.id
_entity.type
_entity.pdbx_description
1 polymer ?
#
loop_
_entity_poly.entity_id
_entity_poly.type
_entity_poly.pdbx_seq_one_letter_code
_entity_poly.pdbx_strand_id
1 'polypeptide(L)'
;MVEKILKERKMAMAKTGENSVVNDAVDVLLRDISEEGDDDEQGETKEKQSLPLDYISGNIIEMMIPGEETVPMAMTLAVKFLGDSPVALHQLMEENMELKKQKMNCGEDYSWTDYLSLPFNW
;
A
#
# COMPACT_ATOMS: atom_id res chain seq x y z
N MET A 1 0.80 17.92 7.54
CA MET A 1 0.56 16.72 8.38
C MET A 1 1.54 15.61 8.00
N VAL A 2 1.59 15.20 6.73
CA VAL A 2 2.52 14.18 6.20
C VAL A 2 4.00 14.52 6.48
N GLU A 3 4.43 15.76 6.24
CA GLU A 3 5.81 16.18 6.56
C GLU A 3 6.22 15.95 8.02
N LYS A 4 5.31 16.15 8.97
CA LYS A 4 5.60 15.94 10.39
C LYS A 4 5.84 14.46 10.67
N ILE A 5 4.99 13.59 10.10
CA ILE A 5 5.10 12.13 10.20
C ILE A 5 6.43 11.65 9.60
N LEU A 6 6.82 12.22 8.45
CA LEU A 6 8.08 11.88 7.80
C LEU A 6 9.31 12.31 8.60
N LYS A 7 9.28 13.50 9.22
CA LYS A 7 10.37 13.94 10.13
C LYS A 7 10.53 12.98 11.31
N GLU A 8 9.41 12.57 11.92
CA GLU A 8 9.42 11.63 13.04
C GLU A 8 9.96 10.25 12.63
N ARG A 9 9.52 9.72 11.47
CA ARG A 9 10.00 8.45 10.89
C ARG A 9 11.49 8.50 10.55
N LYS A 10 11.97 9.57 9.89
CA LYS A 10 13.39 9.77 9.58
C LYS A 10 14.27 9.81 10.83
N MET A 11 13.81 10.48 11.90
CA MET A 11 14.52 10.50 13.18
C MET A 11 14.55 9.14 13.88
N ALA A 12 13.50 8.33 13.70
CA ALA A 12 13.46 6.96 14.22
C ALA A 12 14.44 6.04 13.47
N MET A 13 14.52 6.15 12.14
CA MET A 13 15.48 5.40 11.32
C MET A 13 16.93 5.71 11.69
N ALA A 14 17.25 6.99 11.91
CA ALA A 14 18.59 7.41 12.34
C ALA A 14 19.03 6.84 13.72
N LYS A 15 18.08 6.40 14.56
CA LYS A 15 18.36 5.79 15.87
C LYS A 15 18.54 4.27 15.80
N THR A 16 17.97 3.61 14.79
CA THR A 16 17.95 2.15 14.67
C THR A 16 19.14 1.60 13.87
N GLY A 17 19.87 2.46 13.16
CA GLY A 17 21.03 2.09 12.32
C GLY A 17 20.62 1.48 10.97
N GLU A 18 21.53 1.52 9.99
CA GLU A 18 21.34 1.16 8.57
C GLU A 18 20.77 -0.24 8.29
N ASN A 19 20.72 -1.11 9.29
CA ASN A 19 20.25 -2.49 9.13
C ASN A 19 18.75 -2.68 9.47
N SER A 20 17.97 -1.60 9.53
CA SER A 20 16.53 -1.68 9.80
C SER A 20 15.79 -2.28 8.61
N VAL A 21 15.01 -3.34 8.86
CA VAL A 21 14.12 -3.97 7.85
C VAL A 21 13.18 -2.92 7.27
N VAL A 22 13.13 -2.83 5.95
CA VAL A 22 12.17 -2.00 5.22
C VAL A 22 10.79 -2.63 5.35
N ASN A 23 9.84 -1.94 5.99
CA ASN A 23 8.51 -2.52 6.28
C ASN A 23 7.43 -1.98 5.36
N ASP A 24 7.58 -0.74 4.87
CA ASP A 24 6.56 -0.07 4.07
C ASP A 24 7.16 0.84 2.98
N ALA A 25 6.28 1.40 2.15
CA ALA A 25 6.68 2.29 1.05
C ALA A 25 7.33 3.59 1.54
N VAL A 26 7.05 4.05 2.76
CA VAL A 26 7.69 5.24 3.34
C VAL A 26 9.13 4.91 3.71
N ASP A 27 9.36 3.73 4.28
CA ASP A 27 10.70 3.24 4.61
C ASP A 27 11.56 3.07 3.33
N VAL A 28 10.98 2.55 2.24
CA VAL A 28 11.64 2.46 0.92
C VAL A 28 12.08 3.84 0.45
N LEU A 29 11.14 4.80 0.40
CA LEU A 29 11.41 6.15 -0.08
C LEU A 29 12.43 6.90 0.79
N LEU A 30 12.47 6.62 2.09
CA LEU A 30 13.45 7.20 3.01
C LEU A 30 14.86 6.58 2.85
N ARG A 31 14.95 5.29 2.49
CA ARG A 31 16.22 4.55 2.37
C ARG A 31 16.93 4.77 1.04
N ASP A 32 16.19 4.81 -0.07
CA ASP A 32 16.74 5.08 -1.41
C ASP A 32 17.49 6.43 -1.46
N ILE A 33 17.16 7.35 -0.53
CA ILE A 33 17.79 8.68 -0.42
C ILE A 33 19.00 8.68 0.51
N SER A 34 19.14 7.68 1.40
CA SER A 34 20.31 7.52 2.27
C SER A 34 21.42 6.67 1.65
N GLU A 35 21.09 5.73 0.75
CA GLU A 35 22.04 4.74 0.20
C GLU A 35 22.84 5.24 -1.03
N GLU A 36 22.56 6.41 -1.62
CA GLU A 36 23.46 7.06 -2.63
C GLU A 36 24.73 7.68 -1.99
N GLY A 37 25.27 7.03 -0.95
CA GLY A 37 26.21 7.61 -0.01
C GLY A 37 27.57 6.93 0.15
N ASP A 38 27.79 5.73 -0.41
CA ASP A 38 29.05 4.99 -0.29
C ASP A 38 29.38 4.28 -1.61
N ASP A 39 30.02 4.99 -2.52
CA ASP A 39 30.99 4.47 -3.50
C ASP A 39 31.41 5.64 -4.41
N ASP A 40 32.39 6.43 -3.95
CA ASP A 40 33.46 6.96 -4.82
C ASP A 40 34.45 7.81 -4.00
N GLU A 41 35.63 7.22 -3.79
CA GLU A 41 36.83 7.91 -3.36
C GLU A 41 37.28 8.93 -4.41
N GLN A 42 36.72 10.14 -4.45
CA GLN A 42 37.44 11.33 -4.93
C GLN A 42 36.66 12.60 -4.61
N GLY A 43 37.29 13.46 -3.81
CA GLY A 43 36.72 14.71 -3.35
C GLY A 43 36.49 15.71 -4.47
N GLU A 44 35.24 15.78 -4.94
CA GLU A 44 34.66 16.99 -5.52
C GLU A 44 33.28 17.19 -4.90
N THR A 45 33.01 18.42 -4.47
CA THR A 45 31.76 18.83 -3.81
C THR A 45 30.61 18.79 -4.82
N LYS A 46 30.12 17.60 -5.16
CA LYS A 46 28.80 17.44 -5.76
C LYS A 46 27.79 17.83 -4.69
N GLU A 47 27.00 18.87 -4.97
CA GLU A 47 25.83 19.22 -4.17
C GLU A 47 25.01 17.95 -3.96
N LYS A 48 25.07 17.41 -2.74
CA LYS A 48 24.29 16.26 -2.29
C LYS A 48 22.83 16.60 -2.49
N GLN A 49 22.22 16.13 -3.58
CA GLN A 49 20.79 16.26 -3.80
C GLN A 49 20.06 15.27 -2.89
N SER A 50 20.17 15.50 -1.58
CA SER A 50 19.14 15.08 -0.62
C SER A 50 17.84 15.65 -1.16
N LEU A 51 17.02 14.84 -1.82
CA LEU A 51 15.70 15.26 -2.27
C LEU A 51 14.99 15.88 -1.04
N PRO A 52 14.49 17.11 -1.15
CA PRO A 52 13.82 17.76 -0.03
C PRO A 52 12.74 16.84 0.51
N LEU A 53 12.57 16.79 1.83
CA LEU A 53 11.51 16.00 2.46
C LEU A 53 10.13 16.31 1.85
N ASP A 54 9.98 17.53 1.35
CA ASP A 54 8.82 18.05 0.63
C ASP A 54 8.53 17.21 -0.64
N TYR A 55 9.54 16.72 -1.36
CA TYR A 55 9.38 15.85 -2.51
C TYR A 55 8.84 14.46 -2.12
N ILE A 56 9.40 13.85 -1.07
CA ILE A 56 8.90 12.57 -0.53
C ILE A 56 7.45 12.72 -0.05
N SER A 57 7.16 13.85 0.60
CA SER A 57 5.81 14.16 1.04
C SER A 57 4.83 14.26 -0.12
N GLY A 58 5.24 14.85 -1.25
CA GLY A 58 4.48 14.90 -2.49
C GLY A 58 4.16 13.50 -3.02
N ASN A 59 5.17 12.64 -3.17
CA ASN A 59 4.97 11.27 -3.65
C ASN A 59 4.03 10.46 -2.75
N ILE A 60 4.13 10.61 -1.43
CA ILE A 60 3.24 9.93 -0.49
C ILE A 60 1.81 10.44 -0.62
N ILE A 61 1.62 11.76 -0.76
CA ILE A 61 0.30 12.35 -0.97
C ILE A 61 -0.30 11.85 -2.29
N GLU A 62 0.49 11.81 -3.37
CA GLU A 62 0.05 11.29 -4.66
C GLU A 62 -0.38 9.83 -4.60
N MET A 63 0.31 8.99 -3.80
CA MET A 63 -0.10 7.61 -3.55
C MET A 63 -1.39 7.49 -2.71
N MET A 64 -1.70 8.47 -1.85
CA MET A 64 -2.89 8.45 -0.99
C MET A 64 -4.18 8.87 -1.73
N ILE A 65 -4.09 9.80 -2.67
CA ILE A 65 -5.26 10.40 -3.35
C ILE A 65 -6.18 9.33 -3.97
N PRO A 66 -5.70 8.34 -4.76
CA PRO A 66 -6.59 7.33 -5.36
C PRO A 66 -7.31 6.47 -4.33
N GLY A 67 -6.66 6.19 -3.19
CA GLY A 67 -7.24 5.41 -2.10
C GLY A 67 -8.38 6.13 -1.40
N GLU A 68 -8.33 7.47 -1.33
CA GLU A 68 -9.36 8.29 -0.68
C GLU A 68 -10.49 8.68 -1.65
N GLU A 69 -10.17 9.03 -2.89
CA GLU A 69 -11.17 9.54 -3.83
C GLU A 69 -11.85 8.43 -4.65
N THR A 70 -11.06 7.50 -5.20
CA THR A 70 -11.56 6.54 -6.19
C THR A 70 -12.15 5.29 -5.54
N VAL A 71 -11.46 4.71 -4.55
CA VAL A 71 -11.88 3.44 -3.94
C VAL A 71 -13.24 3.53 -3.24
N PRO A 72 -13.54 4.55 -2.41
CA PRO A 72 -14.85 4.67 -1.78
C PRO A 72 -15.97 4.91 -2.78
N MET A 73 -15.71 5.65 -3.86
CA MET A 73 -16.67 5.86 -4.93
C MET A 73 -16.99 4.55 -5.65
N ALA A 74 -15.96 3.80 -6.06
CA ALA A 74 -16.13 2.48 -6.69
C ALA A 74 -16.92 1.52 -5.79
N MET A 75 -16.58 1.47 -4.50
CA MET A 75 -17.30 0.65 -3.51
C MET A 75 -18.77 1.08 -3.38
N THR A 76 -19.03 2.38 -3.31
CA THR A 76 -20.39 2.93 -3.24
C THR A 76 -21.22 2.53 -4.46
N LEU A 77 -20.63 2.62 -5.65
CA LEU A 77 -21.30 2.21 -6.90
C LEU A 77 -21.55 0.70 -6.94
N ALA A 78 -20.60 -0.12 -6.48
CA ALA A 78 -20.77 -1.56 -6.38
C ALA A 78 -21.94 -1.92 -5.44
N VAL A 79 -21.99 -1.33 -4.24
CA VAL A 79 -23.09 -1.55 -3.28
C VAL A 79 -24.43 -1.09 -3.87
N LYS A 80 -24.46 0.06 -4.54
CA LYS A 80 -25.65 0.58 -5.22
C LYS A 80 -26.13 -0.38 -6.31
N PHE A 81 -25.22 -0.88 -7.15
CA PHE A 81 -25.54 -1.85 -8.20
C PHE A 81 -26.11 -3.17 -7.61
N LEU A 82 -25.49 -3.69 -6.56
CA LEU A 82 -25.94 -4.91 -5.89
C LEU A 82 -27.32 -4.71 -5.23
N GLY A 83 -27.60 -3.52 -4.69
CA GLY A 83 -28.93 -3.18 -4.15
C GLY A 83 -30.01 -3.12 -5.23
N ASP A 84 -29.68 -2.62 -6.42
CA ASP A 84 -30.61 -2.53 -7.55
C ASP A 84 -30.78 -3.87 -8.30
N SER A 85 -29.86 -4.84 -8.10
CA SER A 85 -29.86 -6.13 -8.81
C SER A 85 -29.82 -7.32 -7.83
N PRO A 86 -31.00 -7.83 -7.44
CA PRO A 86 -31.10 -8.99 -6.54
C PRO A 86 -30.41 -10.26 -7.09
N VAL A 87 -30.38 -10.42 -8.41
CA VAL A 87 -29.73 -11.56 -9.07
C VAL A 87 -28.21 -11.49 -8.90
N ALA A 88 -27.62 -10.30 -9.13
CA ALA A 88 -26.19 -10.09 -8.93
C ALA A 88 -25.80 -10.28 -7.46
N LEU A 89 -26.61 -9.75 -6.53
CA LEU A 89 -26.38 -9.94 -5.10
C LEU A 89 -26.44 -11.42 -4.69
N HIS A 90 -27.40 -12.18 -5.21
CA HIS A 90 -27.51 -13.60 -4.92
C HIS A 90 -26.27 -14.36 -5.40
N GLN A 91 -25.85 -14.14 -6.65
CA GLN A 91 -24.69 -14.81 -7.24
C GLN A 91 -23.40 -14.47 -6.48
N LEU A 92 -23.20 -13.20 -6.12
CA LEU A 92 -22.07 -12.76 -5.30
C LEU A 92 -22.04 -13.47 -3.95
N MET A 93 -23.19 -13.56 -3.29
CA MET A 93 -23.31 -14.13 -1.96
C MET A 93 -23.10 -15.64 -1.96
N GLU A 94 -23.67 -16.34 -2.95
CA GLU A 94 -23.51 -17.78 -3.14
C GLU A 94 -22.04 -18.15 -3.32
N GLU A 95 -21.34 -17.44 -4.20
CA GLU A 95 -19.92 -17.65 -4.48
C GLU A 95 -19.03 -17.43 -3.23
N ASN A 96 -19.24 -16.31 -2.52
CA ASN A 96 -18.49 -16.01 -1.29
C ASN A 96 -18.79 -17.00 -0.16
N MET A 97 -20.03 -17.49 -0.05
CA MET A 97 -20.40 -18.48 0.96
C MET A 97 -19.78 -19.85 0.66
N GLU A 98 -19.68 -20.24 -0.62
CA GLU A 98 -19.01 -21.47 -1.01
C GLU A 98 -17.50 -21.40 -0.73
N LEU A 99 -16.83 -20.29 -1.05
CA LEU A 99 -15.43 -20.09 -0.68
C LEU A 99 -15.23 -20.17 0.84
N LYS A 100 -16.08 -19.50 1.61
CA LYS A 100 -16.04 -19.54 3.08
C LYS A 100 -16.20 -20.95 3.63
N LYS A 101 -17.11 -21.73 3.05
CA LYS A 101 -17.35 -23.13 3.43
C LYS A 101 -16.15 -24.00 3.08
N GLN A 102 -15.55 -23.83 1.90
CA GLN A 102 -14.34 -24.53 1.50
C GLN A 102 -13.19 -24.24 2.47
N LYS A 103 -12.95 -22.97 2.82
CA LYS A 103 -11.92 -22.58 3.79
C LYS A 103 -12.13 -23.19 5.16
N MET A 104 -13.38 -23.18 5.65
CA MET A 104 -13.75 -23.82 6.91
C MET A 104 -13.51 -25.34 6.89
N ASN A 105 -13.80 -26.01 5.78
CA ASN A 105 -13.62 -27.46 5.65
C ASN A 105 -12.14 -27.86 5.54
N CYS A 106 -11.33 -27.06 4.86
CA CYS A 106 -9.90 -27.28 4.72
C CYS A 106 -9.09 -26.84 5.95
N GLY A 107 -9.69 -26.03 6.84
CA GLY A 107 -9.00 -25.44 8.00
C GLY A 107 -7.95 -24.40 7.60
N GLU A 108 -8.12 -23.80 6.42
CA GLU A 108 -7.19 -22.82 5.85
C GLU A 108 -7.68 -21.39 6.09
N ASP A 109 -6.73 -20.48 6.30
CA ASP A 109 -7.00 -19.04 6.28
C ASP A 109 -7.19 -18.52 4.85
N TYR A 110 -7.79 -17.32 4.76
CA TYR A 110 -7.90 -16.63 3.49
C TYR A 110 -6.54 -16.15 2.99
N SER A 111 -6.30 -16.41 1.72
CA SER A 111 -5.10 -16.01 1.00
C SER A 111 -5.44 -14.98 -0.06
N TRP A 112 -4.43 -14.17 -0.45
CA TRP A 112 -4.57 -13.27 -1.59
C TRP A 112 -4.85 -14.02 -2.89
N THR A 113 -4.61 -15.31 -3.02
CA THR A 113 -4.94 -16.03 -4.26
C THR A 113 -6.41 -16.46 -4.34
N ASP A 114 -7.15 -16.41 -3.23
CA ASP A 114 -8.53 -16.89 -3.21
C ASP A 114 -9.48 -16.05 -4.07
N TYR A 115 -9.18 -14.75 -4.29
CA TYR A 115 -10.01 -13.91 -5.15
C TYR A 115 -10.01 -14.38 -6.61
N LEU A 116 -8.97 -15.10 -7.06
CA LEU A 116 -8.91 -15.67 -8.42
C LEU A 116 -9.95 -16.76 -8.63
N SER A 117 -10.41 -17.37 -7.53
CA SER A 117 -11.43 -18.42 -7.53
C SER A 117 -12.86 -17.87 -7.51
N LEU A 118 -13.05 -16.55 -7.61
CA LEU A 118 -14.35 -15.87 -7.55
C LEU A 118 -14.76 -15.32 -8.94
N PRO A 119 -15.22 -16.17 -9.89
CA PRO A 119 -15.60 -15.80 -11.25
C PRO A 119 -16.66 -14.72 -11.43
N PHE A 120 -17.49 -14.44 -10.43
CA PHE A 120 -18.46 -13.34 -10.49
C PHE A 120 -17.87 -11.99 -10.05
N ASN A 121 -16.80 -12.01 -9.27
CA ASN A 121 -16.15 -10.81 -8.73
C ASN A 121 -15.15 -10.15 -9.71
N TRP A 122 -14.83 -10.81 -10.83
CA TRP A 122 -13.94 -10.31 -11.88
C TRP A 122 -14.64 -10.27 -13.24
#